data_AF-A0A3M6UGU6-F1
#
_entry.id   AF-A0A3M6UGU6-F1
#
_cell.length_a   1.000
_cell.length_b   1.000
_cell.length_c   1.000
_cell.angle_alpha   90.00
_cell.angle_beta   90.00
_cell.angle_gamma   90.00
#
_symmetry.space_group_name_H-M   'P 1'
#
loop_
_entity.id
_entity.type
_entity.pdbx_description
1 polymer ?
#
loop_
_entity_poly.entity_id
_entity_poly.type
_entity_poly.pdbx_seq_one_letter_code
_entity_poly.pdbx_strand_id
1 'polypeptide(L)'
;MAFFFLSANLLALVVSASSVKTSKGQTPNVGFVFANFLAHKGYYLNVTTVGTELVQRSSECALKCLERDPCLSFNLADLDDNIDNLLCELLPSDRYTRSDKFNANHLWYHYSIASPCSRLPCQNDGTCVPLYRTNSYKCRCTKAYKGSYCENVDNDCSCSSGPEGKQRCKIGQLIFHLQVKVA
;
A
#
# COMPACT_ATOMS: atom_id res chain seq x y z
N MET A 1 5.31 -22.36 15.15
CA MET A 1 4.53 -21.40 14.31
C MET A 1 3.17 -22.03 14.04
N ALA A 2 2.09 -21.26 14.11
CA ALA A 2 0.74 -21.74 13.84
C ALA A 2 0.16 -20.97 12.65
N PHE A 3 -0.40 -21.69 11.67
CA PHE A 3 -1.03 -21.14 10.47
C PHE A 3 -2.54 -21.31 10.60
N PHE A 4 -3.30 -20.23 10.44
CA PHE A 4 -4.76 -20.28 10.42
C PHE A 4 -5.26 -19.74 9.09
N PHE A 5 -5.92 -20.58 8.30
CA PHE A 5 -6.63 -20.15 7.09
C PHE A 5 -8.05 -19.77 7.50
N LEU A 6 -8.33 -18.47 7.54
CA LEU A 6 -9.69 -17.95 7.83
C LEU A 6 -10.55 -17.89 6.56
N SER A 7 -9.93 -17.81 5.37
CA SER A 7 -10.58 -17.92 4.05
C SER A 7 -9.53 -18.15 2.95
N ALA A 8 -9.96 -18.48 1.72
CA ALA A 8 -9.07 -18.75 0.59
C ALA A 8 -8.13 -17.58 0.20
N ASN A 9 -8.46 -16.35 0.58
CA ASN A 9 -7.72 -15.14 0.20
C ASN A 9 -7.04 -14.44 1.40
N LEU A 10 -7.14 -15.01 2.60
CA LEU A 10 -6.59 -14.44 3.81
C LEU A 10 -5.57 -15.39 4.43
N LEU A 11 -4.32 -14.96 4.44
CA LEU A 11 -3.23 -15.63 5.11
C LEU A 11 -2.98 -14.96 6.46
N ALA A 12 -3.46 -15.58 7.53
CA ALA A 12 -3.21 -15.11 8.90
C ALA A 12 -2.01 -15.85 9.50
N LEU A 13 -1.02 -15.08 9.94
CA LEU A 13 0.24 -15.58 10.51
C LEU A 13 0.41 -15.11 11.94
N VAL A 14 0.82 -16.04 12.80
CA VAL A 14 1.26 -15.78 14.17
C VAL A 14 2.72 -16.19 14.30
N VAL A 15 3.59 -15.20 14.54
CA VAL A 15 5.04 -15.39 14.66
C VAL A 15 5.54 -14.84 15.99
N SER A 16 6.66 -15.38 16.49
CA SER A 16 7.31 -14.86 17.71
C SER A 16 7.77 -13.43 17.47
N ALA A 17 7.49 -12.53 18.43
CA ALA A 17 7.95 -11.14 18.35
C ALA A 17 9.48 -11.02 18.26
N SER A 18 10.23 -11.99 18.81
CA SER A 18 11.70 -12.05 18.72
C SER A 18 12.23 -12.32 17.32
N SER A 19 11.42 -12.91 16.43
CA SER A 19 11.81 -13.25 15.07
C SER A 19 11.46 -12.14 14.06
N VAL A 20 10.64 -11.16 14.45
CA VAL A 20 10.19 -10.07 13.58
C VAL A 20 11.14 -8.90 13.68
N LYS A 21 11.83 -8.59 12.57
CA LYS A 21 12.68 -7.41 12.46
C LYS A 21 11.95 -6.20 11.89
N THR A 22 10.75 -6.41 11.32
CA THR A 22 9.99 -5.33 10.72
C THR A 22 9.36 -4.43 11.77
N SER A 23 9.22 -3.15 11.43
CA SER A 23 8.41 -2.22 12.20
C SER A 23 6.90 -2.53 12.18
N LYS A 24 6.47 -3.73 11.74
CA LYS A 24 5.14 -3.95 11.17
C LYS A 24 4.54 -5.26 11.65
N GLY A 25 3.34 -5.14 12.22
CA GLY A 25 2.64 -6.21 12.91
C GLY A 25 1.43 -5.62 13.60
N GLN A 26 0.26 -6.21 13.45
CA GLN A 26 -0.92 -5.81 14.21
C GLN A 26 -0.69 -6.31 15.64
N THR A 27 -0.58 -5.35 16.56
CA THR A 27 -0.41 -5.48 18.02
C THR A 27 0.81 -6.29 18.50
N PRO A 28 1.83 -5.64 19.11
CA PRO A 28 2.79 -6.35 19.95
C PRO A 28 2.07 -6.78 21.24
N ASN A 29 1.56 -8.01 21.27
CA ASN A 29 1.38 -8.68 22.54
C ASN A 29 2.75 -9.19 23.00
N VAL A 30 3.02 -9.17 24.30
CA VAL A 30 4.33 -9.52 24.90
C VAL A 30 4.72 -10.95 24.53
N GLY A 31 5.34 -11.14 23.36
CA GLY A 31 5.79 -12.44 22.83
C GLY A 31 5.40 -12.75 21.38
N PHE A 32 4.36 -12.15 20.79
CA PHE A 32 3.85 -12.55 19.46
C PHE A 32 3.45 -11.37 18.58
N VAL A 33 3.58 -11.54 17.27
CA VAL A 33 3.15 -10.60 16.22
C VAL A 33 2.12 -11.29 15.32
N PHE A 34 1.02 -10.59 15.05
CA PHE A 34 -0.02 -11.02 14.12
C PHE A 34 0.09 -10.24 12.81
N ALA A 35 0.10 -10.96 11.69
CA ALA A 35 0.07 -10.35 10.36
C ALA A 35 -0.98 -11.04 9.49
N ASN A 36 -1.89 -10.23 8.94
CA ASN A 36 -2.99 -10.68 8.10
C ASN A 36 -2.71 -10.23 6.67
N PHE A 37 -2.21 -11.12 5.82
CA PHE A 37 -1.98 -10.81 4.40
C PHE A 37 -3.23 -11.12 3.57
N LEU A 38 -3.64 -10.15 2.77
CA LEU A 38 -4.73 -10.27 1.79
C LEU A 38 -4.14 -10.56 0.41
N ALA A 39 -4.59 -11.65 -0.20
CA ALA A 39 -4.24 -12.04 -1.56
C ALA A 39 -5.04 -11.25 -2.59
N HIS A 40 -4.35 -10.74 -3.62
CA HIS A 40 -4.92 -10.07 -4.78
C HIS A 40 -4.50 -10.84 -6.02
N LYS A 41 -5.34 -11.80 -6.43
CA LYS A 41 -5.07 -12.65 -7.60
C LYS A 41 -5.07 -11.83 -8.89
N GLY A 42 -4.08 -12.06 -9.74
CA GLY A 42 -3.98 -11.42 -11.04
C GLY A 42 -3.55 -9.95 -10.94
N TYR A 43 -2.79 -9.61 -9.90
CA TYR A 43 -2.26 -8.26 -9.70
C TYR A 43 -0.79 -8.31 -9.32
N TYR A 44 -0.08 -7.25 -9.70
CA TYR A 44 1.35 -7.06 -9.47
C TYR A 44 1.63 -5.63 -9.05
N LEU A 45 2.46 -5.45 -8.02
CA LEU A 45 2.92 -4.13 -7.59
C LEU A 45 4.33 -3.87 -8.13
N ASN A 46 4.45 -2.93 -9.08
CA ASN A 46 5.72 -2.61 -9.73
C ASN A 46 6.48 -1.51 -8.96
N VAL A 47 7.22 -1.94 -7.94
CA VAL A 47 8.10 -1.10 -7.13
C VAL A 47 9.45 -1.79 -6.98
N THR A 48 10.50 -1.02 -6.68
CA THR A 48 11.82 -1.57 -6.40
C THR A 48 11.74 -2.54 -5.22
N THR A 49 12.14 -3.79 -5.47
CA THR A 49 12.09 -4.86 -4.47
C THR A 49 13.15 -4.62 -3.38
N VAL A 50 12.88 -5.07 -2.15
CA VAL A 50 13.90 -5.14 -1.10
C VAL A 50 14.72 -6.43 -1.21
N GLY A 51 14.19 -7.45 -1.87
CA GLY A 51 14.83 -8.74 -2.10
C GLY A 51 13.93 -9.69 -2.89
N THR A 52 14.53 -10.75 -3.42
CA THR A 52 13.84 -11.82 -4.15
C THR A 52 14.21 -13.17 -3.55
N GLU A 53 13.24 -14.06 -3.47
CA GLU A 53 13.35 -15.33 -2.78
C GLU A 53 12.68 -16.42 -3.63
N LEU A 54 13.16 -17.65 -3.52
CA LEU A 54 12.47 -18.82 -4.06
C LEU A 54 11.79 -19.52 -2.89
N VAL A 55 10.50 -19.80 -3.03
CA VAL A 55 9.66 -20.35 -1.96
C VAL A 55 8.75 -21.44 -2.49
N GLN A 56 8.29 -22.34 -1.62
CA GLN A 56 7.31 -23.36 -2.02
C GLN A 56 5.86 -22.89 -1.84
N ARG A 57 5.63 -21.95 -0.92
CA ARG A 57 4.28 -21.51 -0.53
C ARG A 57 4.25 -20.02 -0.23
N SER A 58 3.07 -19.42 -0.36
CA SER A 58 2.83 -18.03 0.02
C SER A 58 3.14 -17.75 1.50
N SER A 59 2.94 -18.74 2.40
CA SER A 59 3.26 -18.62 3.82
C SER A 59 4.75 -18.43 4.10
N GLU A 60 5.61 -19.03 3.29
CA GLU A 60 7.06 -18.89 3.41
C GLU A 60 7.52 -17.51 2.95
N CYS A 61 6.99 -17.02 1.82
CA CYS A 61 7.25 -15.65 1.35
C CYS A 61 6.78 -14.60 2.36
N ALA A 62 5.60 -14.81 2.95
CA ALA A 62 5.07 -13.94 3.98
C ALA A 62 5.94 -13.93 5.25
N LEU A 63 6.45 -15.09 5.68
CA LEU A 63 7.40 -15.16 6.80
C LEU A 63 8.69 -14.39 6.49
N LYS A 64 9.30 -14.62 5.32
CA LYS A 64 10.49 -13.89 4.86
C LYS A 64 10.27 -12.38 4.81
N CYS A 65 9.07 -11.93 4.43
CA CYS A 65 8.70 -10.52 4.49
C CYS A 65 8.67 -9.99 5.94
N LEU A 66 8.07 -10.72 6.89
CA LEU A 66 8.03 -10.30 8.30
C LEU A 66 9.42 -10.25 8.96
N GLU A 67 10.37 -11.06 8.49
CA GLU A 67 11.75 -11.12 8.96
C GLU A 67 12.66 -10.05 8.33
N ARG A 68 12.23 -9.35 7.27
CA ARG A 68 13.04 -8.38 6.52
C ARG A 68 12.44 -6.98 6.53
N ASP A 69 13.07 -6.05 7.24
CA ASP A 69 12.73 -4.63 7.13
C ASP A 69 13.35 -4.01 5.85
N PRO A 70 12.65 -3.13 5.11
CA PRO A 70 11.33 -2.54 5.37
C PRO A 70 10.14 -3.22 4.65
N CYS A 71 10.10 -4.55 4.50
CA CYS A 71 9.06 -5.25 3.74
C CYS A 71 7.63 -4.98 4.27
N LEU A 72 6.69 -4.81 3.33
CA LEU A 72 5.27 -4.47 3.56
C LEU A 72 4.28 -5.37 2.86
N SER A 73 4.68 -5.81 1.69
CA SER A 73 3.87 -6.61 0.78
C SER A 73 4.84 -7.45 -0.02
N PHE A 74 4.30 -8.41 -0.76
CA PHE A 74 5.10 -9.20 -1.66
C PHE A 74 4.32 -9.57 -2.91
N ASN A 75 5.03 -9.73 -4.03
CA ASN A 75 4.50 -10.41 -5.20
C ASN A 75 4.91 -11.87 -5.13
N LEU A 76 4.03 -12.77 -5.53
CA LEU A 76 4.30 -14.20 -5.66
C LEU A 76 3.88 -14.62 -7.05
N ALA A 77 4.75 -15.31 -7.77
CA ALA A 77 4.44 -15.81 -9.10
C ALA A 77 3.28 -16.83 -9.04
N ASP A 78 2.32 -16.69 -9.96
CA ASP A 78 1.23 -17.64 -10.25
C ASP A 78 1.59 -18.37 -11.54
N LEU A 79 2.49 -19.34 -11.43
CA LEU A 79 2.99 -20.14 -12.55
C LEU A 79 2.51 -21.59 -12.40
N ASP A 80 2.37 -22.30 -13.52
CA ASP A 80 1.86 -23.68 -13.57
C ASP A 80 2.56 -24.63 -12.59
N ASP A 81 1.83 -25.64 -12.14
CA ASP A 81 2.18 -26.62 -11.07
C ASP A 81 3.49 -27.42 -11.28
N ASN A 82 4.18 -27.26 -12.42
CA ASN A 82 5.42 -27.97 -12.75
C ASN A 82 6.70 -27.24 -12.30
N ILE A 83 6.58 -26.15 -11.53
CA ILE A 83 7.74 -25.41 -11.00
C ILE A 83 7.90 -25.71 -9.51
N ASP A 84 9.04 -26.29 -9.13
CA ASP A 84 9.34 -26.69 -7.74
C ASP A 84 9.41 -25.50 -6.76
N ASN A 85 9.67 -24.28 -7.25
CA ASN A 85 9.76 -23.07 -6.44
C ASN A 85 9.14 -21.84 -7.13
N LEU A 86 8.26 -21.16 -6.40
CA LEU A 86 7.65 -19.90 -6.80
C LEU A 86 8.59 -18.73 -6.53
N LEU A 87 8.68 -17.80 -7.48
CA LEU A 87 9.39 -16.54 -7.28
C LEU A 87 8.60 -15.61 -6.35
N CYS A 88 9.23 -15.20 -5.27
CA CYS A 88 8.72 -14.27 -4.26
C CYS A 88 9.51 -12.96 -4.33
N GLU A 89 8.83 -11.84 -4.51
CA GLU A 89 9.43 -10.49 -4.47
C GLU A 89 8.99 -9.77 -3.21
N LEU A 90 9.93 -9.43 -2.34
CA LEU A 90 9.67 -8.69 -1.11
C LEU A 90 9.66 -7.19 -1.42
N LEU A 91 8.62 -6.46 -0.99
CA LEU A 91 8.41 -5.06 -1.40
C LEU A 91 8.40 -4.11 -0.20
N PRO A 92 9.02 -2.92 -0.30
CA PRO A 92 9.07 -1.94 0.78
C PRO A 92 7.81 -1.06 0.87
N SER A 93 6.85 -1.24 -0.03
CA SER A 93 5.61 -0.46 -0.17
C SER A 93 4.41 -1.41 -0.29
N ASP A 94 3.21 -0.89 -0.50
CA ASP A 94 1.97 -1.64 -0.68
C ASP A 94 1.06 -0.97 -1.72
N ARG A 95 -0.05 -1.65 -2.07
CA ARG A 95 -1.06 -1.13 -3.00
C ARG A 95 -1.80 0.13 -2.53
N TYR A 96 -1.77 0.46 -1.22
CA TYR A 96 -2.45 1.64 -0.69
C TYR A 96 -1.62 2.91 -0.93
N THR A 97 -0.31 2.78 -0.76
CA THR A 97 0.67 3.86 -0.89
C THR A 97 1.15 4.06 -2.32
N ARG A 98 1.14 3.01 -3.14
CA ARG A 98 1.61 2.97 -4.53
C ARG A 98 0.55 2.38 -5.47
N SER A 99 -0.69 2.84 -5.32
CA SER A 99 -1.82 2.42 -6.17
C SER A 99 -1.57 2.69 -7.65
N ASP A 100 -0.79 3.73 -7.98
CA ASP A 100 -0.36 4.09 -9.34
C ASP A 100 0.51 3.01 -10.02
N LYS A 101 1.13 2.13 -9.23
CA LYS A 101 1.96 1.02 -9.72
C LYS A 101 1.32 -0.36 -9.50
N PHE A 102 0.08 -0.38 -9.04
CA PHE A 102 -0.66 -1.61 -8.80
C PHE A 102 -1.45 -1.99 -10.05
N ASN A 103 -0.91 -2.92 -10.82
CA ASN A 103 -1.40 -3.24 -12.17
C ASN A 103 -1.98 -4.65 -12.22
N ALA A 104 -2.95 -4.87 -13.12
CA ALA A 104 -3.42 -6.21 -13.44
C ALA A 104 -2.31 -7.02 -14.12
N ASN A 105 -2.07 -8.23 -13.62
CA ASN A 105 -1.13 -9.19 -14.20
C ASN A 105 -1.50 -10.61 -13.74
N HIS A 106 -2.06 -11.41 -14.64
CA HIS A 106 -2.61 -12.73 -14.33
C HIS A 106 -1.56 -13.77 -13.88
N LEU A 107 -0.27 -13.52 -14.12
CA LEU A 107 0.83 -14.41 -13.73
C LEU A 107 1.30 -14.19 -12.29
N TRP A 108 0.57 -13.39 -11.50
CA TRP A 108 1.00 -12.97 -10.17
C TRP A 108 -0.15 -12.90 -9.16
N TYR A 109 0.16 -13.25 -7.93
CA TYR A 109 -0.56 -12.81 -6.75
C TYR A 109 0.21 -11.71 -6.06
N HIS A 110 -0.46 -10.60 -5.77
CA HIS A 110 0.06 -9.61 -4.84
C HIS A 110 -0.53 -9.84 -3.45
N TYR A 111 0.30 -9.85 -2.42
CA TYR A 111 -0.13 -9.96 -1.02
C TYR A 111 0.20 -8.69 -0.25
N SER A 112 -0.80 -8.09 0.38
CA SER A 112 -0.62 -6.88 1.20
C SER A 112 -1.16 -7.09 2.61
N ILE A 113 -0.52 -6.48 3.61
CA ILE A 113 -1.02 -6.54 4.99
C ILE A 113 -2.37 -5.80 5.05
N ALA A 114 -3.37 -6.44 5.65
CA ALA A 114 -4.70 -5.89 5.85
C ALA A 114 -4.64 -4.55 6.60
N SER A 115 -5.37 -3.57 6.10
CA SER A 115 -5.41 -2.22 6.66
C SER A 115 -6.81 -1.61 6.47
N PRO A 116 -7.25 -0.70 7.36
CA PRO A 116 -8.45 0.10 7.12
C PRO A 116 -8.40 0.94 5.83
N CYS A 117 -7.21 1.14 5.24
CA CYS A 117 -7.07 1.74 3.90
C CYS A 117 -7.85 1.00 2.80
N SER A 118 -8.23 -0.27 3.02
CA SER A 118 -9.09 -1.02 2.08
C SER A 118 -10.47 -0.40 1.87
N ARG A 119 -10.94 0.44 2.80
CA ARG A 119 -12.22 1.16 2.70
C ARG A 119 -12.14 2.47 1.92
N LEU A 120 -10.98 2.78 1.32
CA LEU A 120 -10.73 4.01 0.56
C LEU A 120 -11.15 5.28 1.32
N PRO A 121 -10.62 5.51 2.54
CA PRO A 121 -11.10 6.59 3.40
C PRO A 121 -10.66 8.00 2.95
N CYS A 122 -9.64 8.12 2.12
CA CYS A 122 -9.10 9.40 1.68
C CYS A 122 -9.84 9.89 0.42
N GLN A 123 -10.36 11.10 0.48
CA GLN A 123 -11.06 11.78 -0.61
C GLN A 123 -10.07 12.54 -1.51
N ASN A 124 -10.55 13.04 -2.65
CA ASN A 124 -9.85 13.98 -3.52
C ASN A 124 -8.42 13.52 -3.90
N ASP A 125 -8.32 12.26 -4.32
CA ASP A 125 -7.09 11.59 -4.74
C ASP A 125 -5.98 11.57 -3.65
N GLY A 126 -6.36 11.70 -2.38
CA GLY A 126 -5.45 11.53 -1.25
C GLY A 126 -4.90 10.11 -1.17
N THR A 127 -3.59 9.98 -0.88
CA THR A 127 -2.99 8.66 -0.68
C THR A 127 -3.25 8.15 0.74
N CYS A 128 -3.79 6.95 0.88
CA CYS A 128 -3.91 6.31 2.19
C CYS A 128 -2.58 5.68 2.62
N VAL A 129 -2.04 6.11 3.76
CA VAL A 129 -0.80 5.60 4.33
C VAL A 129 -1.13 4.74 5.56
N PRO A 130 -0.98 3.41 5.49
CA PRO A 130 -1.30 2.51 6.58
C PRO A 130 -0.30 2.65 7.74
N LEU A 131 -0.83 2.56 8.96
CA LEU A 131 -0.09 2.52 10.22
C LEU A 131 -0.31 1.15 10.87
N TYR A 132 0.44 0.16 10.39
CA TYR A 132 0.20 -1.26 10.69
C TYR A 132 0.25 -1.61 12.18
N ARG A 133 1.15 -1.00 12.97
CA ARG A 133 1.28 -1.25 14.42
C ARG A 133 0.01 -0.96 15.20
N THR A 134 -0.63 0.15 14.87
CA THR A 134 -1.83 0.66 15.53
C THR A 134 -3.10 0.23 14.82
N ASN A 135 -2.99 -0.58 13.76
CA ASN A 135 -4.09 -0.94 12.86
C ASN A 135 -4.91 0.29 12.41
N SER A 136 -4.21 1.39 12.11
CA SER A 136 -4.82 2.67 11.71
C SER A 136 -4.23 3.15 10.38
N TYR A 137 -4.52 4.39 10.02
CA TYR A 137 -4.02 5.01 8.79
C TYR A 137 -3.98 6.53 8.94
N LYS A 138 -3.32 7.17 7.98
CA LYS A 138 -3.43 8.61 7.75
C LYS A 138 -3.59 8.89 6.26
N CYS A 139 -4.31 9.94 5.91
CA CYS A 139 -4.37 10.42 4.55
C CYS A 139 -3.24 11.41 4.28
N ARG A 140 -2.54 11.20 3.16
CA ARG A 140 -1.60 12.17 2.58
C ARG A 140 -2.32 12.87 1.44
N CYS A 141 -2.76 14.10 1.70
CA CYS A 141 -3.54 14.87 0.74
C CYS A 141 -2.69 15.37 -0.42
N THR A 142 -3.34 15.57 -1.56
CA THR A 142 -2.80 16.35 -2.66
C THR A 142 -2.74 17.83 -2.23
N LYS A 143 -1.95 18.63 -2.95
CA LYS A 143 -1.66 20.02 -2.55
C LYS A 143 -2.91 20.90 -2.42
N ALA A 144 -3.98 20.59 -3.14
CA ALA A 144 -5.21 21.36 -3.17
C ALA A 144 -6.19 21.04 -2.03
N TYR A 145 -5.90 20.04 -1.20
CA TYR A 145 -6.85 19.54 -0.20
C TYR A 145 -6.21 19.34 1.18
N LYS A 146 -7.05 19.41 2.22
CA LYS A 146 -6.68 19.24 3.63
C LYS A 146 -7.81 18.60 4.43
N GLY A 147 -7.54 18.35 5.71
CA GLY A 147 -8.42 17.62 6.61
C GLY A 147 -7.93 16.19 6.82
N SER A 148 -8.53 15.48 7.77
CA SER A 148 -8.13 14.11 8.13
C SER A 148 -8.38 13.11 7.01
N TYR A 149 -9.35 13.41 6.15
CA TYR A 149 -9.77 12.59 5.00
C TYR A 149 -9.55 13.31 3.67
N CYS A 150 -8.82 14.44 3.66
CA CYS A 150 -8.65 15.30 2.49
C CYS A 150 -9.98 15.84 1.93
N GLU A 151 -10.98 16.02 2.79
CA GLU A 151 -12.34 16.40 2.45
C GLU A 151 -12.53 17.90 2.18
N ASN A 152 -11.58 18.74 2.62
CA ASN A 152 -11.68 20.19 2.50
C ASN A 152 -10.72 20.71 1.43
N VAL A 153 -11.16 21.68 0.63
CA VAL A 153 -10.25 22.44 -0.24
C VAL A 153 -9.30 23.24 0.64
N ASP A 154 -8.02 23.23 0.30
CA ASP A 154 -7.07 24.10 0.95
C ASP A 154 -7.20 25.51 0.40
N ASN A 155 -7.71 26.45 1.22
CA ASN A 155 -7.94 27.85 0.83
C ASN A 155 -6.67 28.58 0.34
N ASP A 156 -5.49 28.06 0.70
CA ASP A 156 -4.20 28.56 0.18
C ASP A 156 -3.94 28.13 -1.29
N CYS A 157 -4.66 27.10 -1.76
CA CYS A 157 -4.78 26.66 -3.14
C CYS A 157 -6.08 27.17 -3.76
N SER A 158 -6.22 28.50 -3.87
CA SER A 158 -7.38 29.12 -4.54
C SER A 158 -7.05 29.38 -6.02
N CYS A 159 -7.76 28.71 -6.92
CA CYS A 159 -7.82 29.07 -8.34
C CYS A 159 -9.09 29.92 -8.57
N SER A 160 -8.96 31.23 -8.57
CA SER A 160 -10.05 32.14 -8.95
C SER A 160 -10.11 32.27 -10.47
N SER A 161 -11.32 32.26 -11.04
CA SER A 161 -11.56 32.73 -12.40
C SER A 161 -11.21 34.21 -12.47
N GLY A 162 -10.15 34.54 -13.20
CA GLY A 162 -9.87 35.93 -13.57
C GLY A 162 -10.85 36.37 -14.66
N PRO A 163 -11.06 37.70 -14.84
CA PRO A 163 -11.72 38.18 -16.04
C PRO A 163 -10.92 37.69 -17.27
N GLU A 164 -11.63 37.23 -18.31
CA GLU A 164 -11.10 36.70 -19.58
C GLU A 164 -10.48 35.28 -19.54
N GLY A 165 -11.07 34.33 -18.83
CA GLY A 165 -10.73 32.90 -19.01
C GLY A 165 -9.35 32.47 -18.50
N LYS A 166 -8.64 33.35 -17.77
CA LYS A 166 -7.37 33.03 -17.11
C LYS A 166 -7.62 32.51 -15.70
N GLN A 167 -7.22 31.28 -15.41
CA GLN A 167 -7.20 30.78 -14.02
C GLN A 167 -5.96 31.32 -13.30
N ARG A 168 -6.20 31.99 -12.17
CA ARG A 168 -5.15 32.48 -11.29
C ARG A 168 -5.08 31.57 -10.07
N CYS A 169 -4.11 30.67 -10.07
CA CYS A 169 -3.92 29.72 -8.98
C CYS A 169 -2.88 30.29 -8.01
N LYS A 170 -3.32 30.54 -6.78
CA LYS A 170 -2.39 30.76 -5.66
C LYS A 170 -1.91 29.40 -5.19
N ILE A 171 -0.60 29.29 -5.04
CA ILE A 171 0.04 28.12 -4.43
C ILE A 171 0.96 28.71 -3.35
N GLY A 172 0.42 28.95 -2.16
CA GLY A 172 1.09 29.81 -1.17
C GLY A 172 1.14 31.27 -1.62
N GLN A 173 2.30 31.95 -1.44
CA GLN A 173 2.51 33.34 -1.90
C GLN A 173 2.85 33.48 -3.39
N LEU A 174 3.07 32.38 -4.11
CA LEU A 174 3.44 32.41 -5.53
C LEU A 174 2.19 32.37 -6.41
N ILE A 175 2.10 33.31 -7.35
CA ILE A 175 1.01 33.42 -8.32
C ILE A 175 1.45 32.76 -9.62
N PHE A 176 0.74 31.71 -10.05
CA PHE A 176 0.92 31.10 -11.36
C PHE A 176 -0.25 31.48 -12.29
N HIS A 177 0.09 31.84 -13.53
CA HIS A 177 -0.88 32.08 -14.61
C HIS A 177 -0.91 30.87 -15.54
N LEU A 178 -1.98 30.07 -15.47
CA LEU A 178 -2.20 28.98 -16.42
C LEU A 178 -3.14 29.46 -17.55
N GLN A 179 -2.68 29.38 -18.80
CA GLN A 179 -3.54 29.60 -19.97
C GLN A 179 -4.30 28.30 -20.24
N VAL A 180 -5.56 28.22 -19.82
CA VAL A 180 -6.42 27.09 -20.19
C VAL A 180 -6.93 27.36 -21.60
N LYS A 181 -6.51 26.55 -22.59
CA LYS A 181 -7.20 26.51 -23.89
C LYS A 181 -8.57 25.89 -23.66
N VAL A 182 -9.62 26.71 -23.73
CA VAL A 182 -10.99 26.23 -23.85
C VAL A 182 -11.10 25.58 -25.22
N ALA A 183 -11.51 24.30 -25.24
CA ALA A 183 -11.83 23.58 -26.48
C ALA A 183 -13.15 24.08 -27.06
#